data_AF-A0A5J6Q387-F1
#
_entry.id   AF-A0A5J6Q387-F1
#
_cell.length_a   1.000
_cell.length_b   1.000
_cell.length_c   1.000
_cell.angle_alpha   90.00
_cell.angle_beta   90.00
_cell.angle_gamma   90.00
#
_symmetry.space_group_name_H-M   'P 1'
#
loop_
_entity.id
_entity.type
_entity.pdbx_description
1 polymer ?
#
loop_
_entity_poly.entity_id
_entity_poly.type
_entity_poly.pdbx_seq_one_letter_code
_entity_poly.pdbx_strand_id
1 'polypeptide(L)'
;MGMADLPRGYTVLAWLGLAANLLAFPAVALDLATDAHLKVLNLVMACSVAWPDAVVGVVACAALLARRRWGIVVAIVALSLALAGSLPYVIVRLVLVPDQRLPLALGASAFWLLNLLALIYWCRPVHRRRLAVYRV
;
A
#
# COMPACT_ATOMS: atom_id res chain seq x y z
N MET A 1 -16.87 -30.39 0.19
CA MET A 1 -16.45 -29.03 0.58
C MET A 1 -15.45 -28.54 -0.47
N GLY A 2 -15.95 -27.99 -1.58
CA GLY A 2 -15.12 -27.73 -2.76
C GLY A 2 -14.14 -26.59 -2.51
N MET A 3 -12.84 -26.88 -2.59
CA MET A 3 -11.80 -25.87 -2.63
C MET A 3 -12.04 -24.99 -3.86
N ALA A 4 -12.53 -23.78 -3.65
CA ALA A 4 -12.39 -22.74 -4.64
C ALA A 4 -10.90 -22.57 -4.90
N ASP A 5 -10.42 -22.84 -6.11
CA ASP A 5 -9.06 -22.45 -6.46
C ASP A 5 -9.02 -20.92 -6.54
N LEU A 6 -8.60 -20.29 -5.43
CA LEU A 6 -8.22 -18.89 -5.46
C LEU A 6 -7.04 -18.75 -6.44
N PRO A 7 -6.97 -17.63 -7.19
CA PRO A 7 -5.79 -17.34 -8.00
C PRO A 7 -4.52 -17.52 -7.19
N ARG A 8 -3.50 -18.16 -7.76
CA ARG A 8 -2.22 -18.37 -7.09
C ARG A 8 -1.70 -17.04 -6.52
N GLY A 9 -1.27 -17.08 -5.27
CA GLY A 9 -0.76 -15.92 -4.55
C GLY A 9 -1.80 -15.00 -3.93
N TYR A 10 -3.12 -15.19 -4.11
CA TYR A 10 -4.15 -14.28 -3.56
C TYR A 10 -4.01 -14.09 -2.04
N THR A 11 -3.97 -15.20 -1.30
CA THR A 11 -3.91 -15.18 0.17
C THR A 11 -2.57 -14.67 0.66
N VAL A 12 -1.48 -15.06 -0.03
CA VAL A 12 -0.12 -14.62 0.31
C VAL A 12 0.02 -13.11 0.11
N LEU A 13 -0.47 -12.57 -1.01
CA LEU A 13 -0.47 -11.13 -1.31
C LEU A 13 -1.35 -10.34 -0.33
N ALA A 14 -2.50 -10.89 0.08
CA ALA A 14 -3.34 -10.25 1.09
C ALA A 14 -2.67 -10.19 2.46
N TRP A 15 -1.97 -11.27 2.88
CA TRP A 15 -1.19 -11.27 4.12
C TRP A 15 0.03 -10.36 4.07
N LEU A 16 0.76 -10.36 2.95
CA LEU A 16 1.90 -9.46 2.72
C LEU A 16 1.45 -8.00 2.76
N GLY A 17 0.32 -7.68 2.11
CA GLY A 17 -0.29 -6.36 2.16
C GLY A 17 -0.68 -5.98 3.59
N LEU A 18 -1.27 -6.89 4.35
CA LEU A 18 -1.64 -6.64 5.74
C LEU A 18 -0.40 -6.34 6.60
N ALA A 19 0.64 -7.16 6.49
CA ALA A 19 1.89 -6.97 7.21
C ALA A 19 2.56 -5.64 6.83
N ALA A 20 2.62 -5.31 5.53
CA ALA A 20 3.19 -4.06 5.04
C ALA A 20 2.44 -2.83 5.58
N ASN A 21 1.11 -2.84 5.57
CA ASN A 21 0.31 -1.73 6.10
C ASN A 21 0.43 -1.60 7.62
N LEU A 22 0.52 -2.71 8.35
CA LEU A 22 0.75 -2.67 9.81
C LEU A 22 2.16 -2.15 10.14
N LEU A 23 3.17 -2.50 9.35
CA LEU A 23 4.54 -1.99 9.50
C LEU A 23 4.69 -0.52 9.07
N ALA A 24 3.77 -0.01 8.24
CA ALA A 24 3.80 1.40 7.82
C ALA A 24 3.62 2.36 9.00
N PHE A 25 2.79 2.03 10.00
CA PHE A 25 2.60 2.87 11.19
C PHE A 25 3.90 3.12 11.97
N PRO A 26 4.62 2.08 12.45
CA PRO A 26 5.88 2.30 13.15
C PRO A 26 6.96 2.86 12.23
N ALA A 27 7.00 2.50 10.94
CA ALA A 27 7.99 3.05 10.01
C ALA A 27 7.85 4.58 9.87
N VAL A 28 6.63 5.08 9.70
CA VAL A 28 6.35 6.53 9.61
C VAL A 28 6.62 7.22 10.93
N ALA A 29 6.27 6.59 12.06
CA ALA A 29 6.56 7.14 13.39
C ALA A 29 8.07 7.24 13.66
N LEU A 30 8.85 6.26 13.21
CA LEU A 30 10.31 6.27 13.31
C LEU A 30 10.94 7.36 12.42
N ASP A 31 10.48 7.51 11.17
CA ASP A 31 10.95 8.58 10.28
C ASP A 31 10.65 9.96 10.89
N LEU A 32 9.46 10.15 11.48
CA LEU A 32 9.10 11.39 12.17
C LEU A 32 9.94 11.66 13.43
N ALA A 33 10.37 10.62 14.15
CA ALA A 33 11.17 10.76 15.36
C ALA A 33 12.67 11.01 15.06
N THR A 34 13.17 10.46 13.97
CA THR A 34 14.60 10.47 13.63
C THR A 34 14.99 11.56 12.62
N ASP A 35 14.10 11.93 11.71
CA ASP A 35 14.40 12.92 10.69
C ASP A 35 14.27 14.35 11.26
N ALA A 36 15.39 15.07 11.27
CA ALA A 36 15.43 16.47 11.68
C ALA A 36 14.96 17.40 10.55
N HIS A 37 14.96 16.93 9.30
CA HIS A 37 14.59 17.74 8.14
C HIS A 37 13.07 17.75 7.94
N LEU A 38 12.54 18.91 7.52
CA LEU A 38 11.16 19.04 7.04
C LEU A 38 10.09 18.50 8.02
N LYS A 39 10.29 18.62 9.34
CA LYS A 39 9.39 18.06 10.38
C LYS A 39 7.90 18.36 10.17
N VAL A 40 7.57 19.60 9.79
CA VAL A 40 6.18 19.99 9.52
C VAL A 40 5.62 19.26 8.31
N LEU A 41 6.40 19.14 7.22
CA LEU A 41 6.01 18.37 6.04
C LEU A 41 5.80 16.90 6.40
N ASN A 42 6.73 16.28 7.13
CA ASN A 42 6.65 14.88 7.52
C ASN A 42 5.42 14.62 8.40
N LEU A 43 5.13 15.52 9.35
CA LEU A 43 3.93 15.44 10.19
C LEU A 43 2.64 15.57 9.37
N VAL A 44 2.56 16.58 8.49
CA VAL A 44 1.38 16.82 7.64
C VAL A 44 1.14 15.63 6.71
N MET A 45 2.19 15.08 6.10
CA MET A 45 2.10 13.92 5.23
C MET A 45 1.76 12.63 6.00
N ALA A 46 2.30 12.45 7.20
CA ALA A 46 1.95 11.32 8.06
C ALA A 46 0.46 11.32 8.41
N CYS A 47 -0.08 12.45 8.85
CA CYS A 47 -1.48 12.57 9.26
C CYS A 47 -2.46 12.57 8.09
N SER A 48 -2.10 13.16 6.94
CA SER A 48 -3.04 13.34 5.82
C SER A 48 -3.01 12.19 4.82
N VAL A 49 -1.87 11.52 4.67
CA VAL A 49 -1.65 10.52 3.61
C VAL A 49 -1.25 9.18 4.21
N ALA A 50 -0.12 9.12 4.91
CA ALA A 50 0.50 7.84 5.23
C ALA A 50 -0.35 6.97 6.18
N TRP A 51 -0.88 7.56 7.26
CA TRP A 51 -1.74 6.82 8.19
C TRP A 51 -3.13 6.52 7.63
N PRO A 52 -3.86 7.46 7.01
CA PRO A 52 -5.14 7.15 6.37
C PRO A 52 -5.00 6.06 5.29
N ASP A 53 -3.96 6.12 4.46
CA ASP A 53 -3.67 5.11 3.45
C ASP A 53 -3.43 3.73 4.08
N ALA A 54 -2.59 3.65 5.12
CA ALA A 54 -2.34 2.41 5.84
C ALA A 54 -3.61 1.81 6.45
N VAL A 55 -4.49 2.63 7.03
CA VAL A 55 -5.79 2.17 7.55
C VAL A 55 -6.65 1.58 6.42
N VAL A 56 -6.77 2.27 5.28
CA VAL A 56 -7.53 1.76 4.13
C VAL A 56 -6.92 0.47 3.59
N GLY A 57 -5.58 0.36 3.58
CA GLY A 57 -4.86 -0.85 3.19
C GLY A 57 -5.11 -2.04 4.13
N VAL A 58 -5.14 -1.82 5.45
CA VAL A 58 -5.53 -2.85 6.43
C VAL A 58 -6.97 -3.32 6.19
N VAL A 59 -7.91 -2.39 6.01
CA VAL A 59 -9.32 -2.72 5.72
C VAL A 59 -9.45 -3.50 4.40
N ALA A 60 -8.71 -3.12 3.37
CA ALA A 60 -8.66 -3.84 2.11
C ALA A 60 -8.19 -5.29 2.29
N CYS A 61 -7.08 -5.49 3.03
CA CYS A 61 -6.52 -6.81 3.28
C CYS A 61 -7.45 -7.68 4.12
N ALA A 62 -8.07 -7.10 5.16
CA ALA A 62 -9.09 -7.79 5.97
C ALA A 62 -10.30 -8.22 5.12
N ALA A 63 -10.79 -7.35 4.24
CA ALA A 63 -11.88 -7.67 3.32
C ALA A 63 -11.48 -8.78 2.32
N LEU A 64 -10.25 -8.76 1.80
CA LEU A 64 -9.73 -9.78 0.91
C LEU A 64 -9.60 -11.13 1.61
N LEU A 65 -9.09 -11.18 2.84
CA LEU A 65 -8.99 -12.40 3.66
C LEU A 65 -10.37 -12.95 4.03
N ALA A 66 -11.34 -12.07 4.31
CA ALA A 66 -12.75 -12.41 4.49
C ALA A 66 -13.49 -12.73 3.17
N ARG A 67 -12.76 -12.81 2.05
CA ARG A 67 -13.28 -13.12 0.70
C ARG A 67 -14.42 -12.20 0.24
N ARG A 68 -14.45 -10.96 0.72
CA ARG A 68 -15.45 -9.95 0.34
C ARG A 68 -15.10 -9.35 -1.03
N ARG A 69 -16.08 -9.30 -1.93
CA ARG A 69 -15.90 -8.81 -3.31
C ARG A 69 -15.40 -7.37 -3.39
N TRP A 70 -15.87 -6.52 -2.47
CA TRP A 70 -15.47 -5.12 -2.42
C TRP A 70 -14.01 -4.93 -1.98
N GLY A 71 -13.40 -5.93 -1.33
CA GLY A 71 -12.00 -5.87 -0.88
C GLY A 71 -11.02 -5.60 -2.02
N ILE A 72 -11.29 -6.12 -3.24
CA ILE A 72 -10.46 -5.83 -4.42
C ILE A 72 -10.52 -4.35 -4.78
N VAL A 73 -11.71 -3.74 -4.75
CA VAL A 73 -11.86 -2.32 -5.10
C VAL A 73 -11.16 -1.46 -4.06
N VAL A 74 -11.33 -1.76 -2.77
CA VAL A 74 -10.65 -1.04 -1.68
C VAL A 74 -9.12 -1.21 -1.78
N ALA A 75 -8.63 -2.39 -2.17
CA ALA A 75 -7.20 -2.61 -2.38
C ALA A 75 -6.64 -1.77 -3.54
N ILE A 76 -7.37 -1.65 -4.65
CA ILE A 76 -6.98 -0.79 -5.78
C ILE A 76 -6.96 0.68 -5.37
N VAL A 77 -7.94 1.11 -4.56
CA VAL A 77 -8.00 2.49 -4.05
C VAL A 77 -6.83 2.77 -3.11
N ALA A 78 -6.54 1.87 -2.16
CA ALA A 78 -5.40 2.00 -1.26
C ALA A 78 -4.07 2.09 -2.04
N LEU A 79 -3.82 1.14 -2.95
CA LEU A 79 -2.59 1.16 -3.75
C LEU A 79 -2.45 2.42 -4.62
N SER A 80 -3.57 2.93 -5.15
CA SER A 80 -3.58 4.20 -5.90
C SER A 80 -3.27 5.40 -4.99
N LEU A 81 -3.80 5.40 -3.77
CA LEU A 81 -3.58 6.47 -2.80
C LEU A 81 -2.12 6.49 -2.31
N ALA A 82 -1.56 5.31 -2.01
CA ALA A 82 -0.15 5.13 -1.67
C ALA A 82 0.78 5.69 -2.77
N LEU A 83 0.49 5.40 -4.04
CA LEU A 83 1.24 5.93 -5.18
C LEU A 83 1.08 7.44 -5.31
N ALA A 84 -0.16 7.95 -5.27
CA ALA A 84 -0.47 9.37 -5.42
C ALA A 84 0.13 10.23 -4.30
N GLY A 85 0.18 9.71 -3.07
CA GLY A 85 0.73 10.41 -1.92
C GLY A 85 2.26 10.37 -1.84
N SER A 86 2.88 9.24 -2.18
CA SER A 86 4.33 9.07 -2.08
C SER A 86 5.10 9.79 -3.20
N LEU A 87 4.54 9.90 -4.41
CA LEU A 87 5.14 10.61 -5.54
C LEU A 87 5.56 12.05 -5.21
N PRO A 88 4.63 12.96 -4.85
CA PRO A 88 4.98 14.34 -4.55
C PRO A 88 5.90 14.45 -3.32
N TYR A 89 5.70 13.62 -2.30
CA TYR A 89 6.54 13.61 -1.10
C TYR A 89 8.01 13.32 -1.42
N VAL A 90 8.26 12.25 -2.17
CA VAL A 90 9.62 11.84 -2.53
C VAL A 90 10.27 12.87 -3.44
N ILE A 91 9.54 13.44 -4.41
CA ILE A 91 10.09 14.49 -5.29
C ILE A 91 10.57 15.68 -4.47
N VAL A 92 9.73 16.18 -3.55
CA VAL A 92 10.09 17.30 -2.66
C VAL A 92 11.32 16.94 -1.83
N ARG A 93 11.35 15.76 -1.21
CA ARG A 93 12.46 15.33 -0.33
C ARG A 93 13.76 15.08 -1.11
N LEU A 94 13.70 14.58 -2.35
CA LEU A 94 14.88 14.45 -3.24
C LEU A 94 15.48 15.79 -3.62
N VAL A 95 14.65 16.81 -3.85
CA VAL A 95 15.13 18.16 -4.19
C VAL A 95 15.79 18.82 -2.98
N LEU A 96 15.11 18.77 -1.82
CA LEU A 96 15.50 19.54 -0.62
C LEU A 96 16.51 18.85 0.30
N VAL A 97 16.66 17.52 0.26
CA VAL A 97 17.57 16.77 1.16
C VAL A 97 18.65 16.05 0.33
N PRO A 98 19.75 16.74 -0.02
CA PRO A 98 20.77 16.19 -0.92
C PRO A 98 21.50 14.97 -0.36
N ASP A 99 21.74 14.94 0.96
CA ASP A 99 22.54 13.89 1.62
C ASP A 99 21.88 12.50 1.57
N GLN A 100 20.56 12.44 1.38
CA GLN A 100 19.79 11.19 1.38
C GLN A 100 19.26 10.81 -0.01
N ARG A 101 19.68 11.49 -1.08
CA ARG A 101 19.11 11.30 -2.43
C ARG A 101 19.17 9.87 -2.92
N LEU A 102 20.33 9.22 -2.80
CA LEU A 102 20.53 7.87 -3.32
C LEU A 102 19.69 6.81 -2.59
N PRO A 103 19.73 6.69 -1.24
CA PRO A 103 18.88 5.73 -0.54
C PRO A 103 17.39 6.04 -0.72
N LEU A 104 17.01 7.32 -0.75
CA LEU A 104 15.62 7.72 -0.95
C LEU A 104 15.11 7.37 -2.35
N ALA A 105 15.90 7.61 -3.41
CA ALA A 105 15.53 7.28 -4.78
C ALA A 105 15.37 5.77 -4.99
N LEU A 106 16.30 4.97 -4.43
CA LEU A 106 16.22 3.51 -4.49
C LEU A 106 15.02 2.98 -3.69
N GLY A 107 14.81 3.48 -2.47
CA GLY A 107 13.67 3.10 -1.64
C GLY A 107 12.33 3.43 -2.29
N ALA A 108 12.20 4.66 -2.82
CA ALA A 108 10.98 5.11 -3.48
C ALA A 108 10.70 4.35 -4.79
N SER A 109 11.72 4.12 -5.61
CA SER A 109 11.55 3.35 -6.86
C SER A 109 11.14 1.91 -6.59
N ALA A 110 11.73 1.25 -5.60
CA ALA A 110 11.31 -0.09 -5.16
C ALA A 110 9.87 -0.07 -4.63
N PHE A 111 9.51 0.90 -3.81
CA PHE A 111 8.15 1.06 -3.28
C PHE A 111 7.12 1.25 -4.40
N TRP A 112 7.39 2.14 -5.37
CA TRP A 112 6.50 2.35 -6.52
C TRP A 112 6.39 1.11 -7.39
N LEU A 113 7.49 0.42 -7.66
CA LEU A 113 7.48 -0.81 -8.45
C LEU A 113 6.60 -1.89 -7.79
N LEU A 114 6.77 -2.11 -6.49
CA LEU A 114 5.97 -3.09 -5.74
C LEU A 114 4.48 -2.73 -5.71
N ASN A 115 4.15 -1.46 -5.46
CA ASN A 115 2.76 -1.00 -5.48
C ASN A 115 2.14 -1.10 -6.87
N LEU A 116 2.88 -0.77 -7.93
CA LEU A 116 2.43 -0.90 -9.31
C LEU A 116 2.18 -2.37 -9.68
N LEU A 117 3.09 -3.27 -9.32
CA LEU A 117 2.93 -4.70 -9.55
C LEU A 117 1.72 -5.26 -8.80
N ALA A 118 1.51 -4.85 -7.55
CA ALA A 118 0.33 -5.22 -6.78
C ALA A 118 -0.95 -4.66 -7.42
N LEU A 119 -0.94 -3.40 -7.88
CA LEU A 119 -2.07 -2.78 -8.55
C LEU A 119 -2.44 -3.52 -9.84
N ILE A 120 -1.44 -3.85 -10.67
CA ILE A 120 -1.61 -4.65 -11.88
C ILE A 120 -2.20 -6.03 -11.55
N TYR A 121 -1.71 -6.68 -10.49
CA TYR A 121 -2.23 -7.97 -10.05
C TYR A 121 -3.71 -7.89 -9.66
N TRP A 122 -4.10 -6.90 -8.84
CA TRP A 122 -5.47 -6.73 -8.37
C TRP A 122 -6.43 -6.21 -9.45
N CYS A 123 -5.92 -5.51 -10.47
CA CYS A 123 -6.69 -5.10 -11.64
C CYS A 123 -7.06 -6.26 -12.58
N ARG A 124 -6.44 -7.45 -12.43
CA ARG A 124 -6.75 -8.58 -13.33
C ARG A 124 -8.22 -9.01 -13.17
N PRO A 125 -8.98 -9.15 -14.27
CA PRO A 125 -10.41 -9.46 -14.22
C PRO A 125 -10.70 -10.86 -13.68
N VAL A 126 -9.72 -11.76 -13.68
CA VAL A 126 -9.81 -13.13 -13.14
C VAL A 126 -10.23 -13.11 -11.67
N HIS A 127 -9.72 -12.17 -10.88
CA HIS A 127 -10.01 -12.05 -9.45
C HIS A 127 -11.44 -11.62 -9.19
N ARG A 128 -11.96 -10.68 -9.98
CA ARG A 128 -13.36 -10.24 -9.90
C ARG A 128 -14.34 -11.35 -10.31
N ARG A 129 -14.02 -12.10 -11.37
CA ARG A 129 -14.88 -13.19 -11.87
C ARG A 129 -14.96 -14.39 -10.92
N ARG A 130 -13.85 -14.77 -10.27
CA ARG A 130 -13.84 -15.93 -9.34
C ARG A 130 -14.57 -15.65 -8.01
N LEU A 131 -14.49 -14.43 -7.48
CA LEU A 131 -15.27 -14.04 -6.30
C LEU A 131 -16.76 -13.83 -6.61
N ALA A 132 -17.12 -13.58 -7.89
CA ALA A 132 -18.51 -13.43 -8.32
C ALA A 132 -19.33 -14.74 -8.24
N VAL A 133 -18.64 -15.90 -8.29
CA VAL A 133 -19.26 -17.24 -8.23
C VAL A 133 -19.70 -17.61 -6.81
N TYR A 134 -19.05 -17.08 -5.77
CA TYR A 134 -19.42 -17.31 -4.36
C TYR A 134 -20.52 -16.35 -3.93
N ARG A 135 -21.73 -16.52 -4.47
CA ARG A 135 -22.92 -15.73 -4.16
C ARG A 135 -23.88 -16.59 -3.33
N VAL A 136 -23.69 -16.61 -2.02
CA VAL A 136 -24.76 -16.81 -1.01
C VAL A 136 -24.37 -15.97 0.20
#